data_AF-A0A395J0T3-F1
#
_entry.id   AF-A0A395J0T3-F1
#
_cell.length_a   1.000
_cell.length_b   1.000
_cell.length_c   1.000
_cell.angle_alpha   90.00
_cell.angle_beta   90.00
_cell.angle_gamma   90.00
#
_symmetry.space_group_name_H-M   'P 1'
#
loop_
_entity.id
_entity.type
_entity.pdbx_description
1 polymer ?
#
loop_
_entity_poly.entity_id
_entity_poly.type
_entity_poly.pdbx_seq_one_letter_code
_entity_poly.pdbx_strand_id
1 'polypeptide(L)'
;MRAKYYGAQVITYRNFVLKILEHSHAVETSNTAERGLDDFRNGIEALIYAKNGIQALVNSTRAFHGLGEGRLLTMGNVLTLQAAWNDNILRPLFDGILDKQGLSELLNRTLSFLGIVATRSSALYTDMKILVNAGKHTGLLEKDFQARQVITFSAGSLVSAVISKANLTHLRTLLLIYSLLVWLLQVLRKEKPKLKHENSNPNLLGAST
;
A
#
# COMPACT_ATOMS: atom_id res chain seq x y z
N MET A 1 11.18 -20.30 -6.04
CA MET A 1 12.58 -20.10 -5.61
C MET A 1 13.10 -18.67 -5.79
N ARG A 2 12.74 -17.94 -6.86
CA ARG A 2 13.21 -16.55 -7.12
C ARG A 2 12.93 -15.54 -5.99
N ALA A 3 11.72 -15.51 -5.41
CA ALA A 3 11.42 -14.59 -4.31
C ALA A 3 12.26 -14.81 -3.04
N LYS A 4 12.58 -16.07 -2.70
CA LYS A 4 13.44 -16.40 -1.56
C LYS A 4 14.89 -15.94 -1.81
N TYR A 5 15.38 -16.14 -3.03
CA TYR A 5 16.72 -15.69 -3.45
C TYR A 5 16.86 -14.16 -3.37
N TYR A 6 15.94 -13.42 -4.00
CA TYR A 6 15.98 -11.96 -3.96
C TYR A 6 15.66 -11.39 -2.57
N GLY A 7 14.82 -12.08 -1.78
CA GLY A 7 14.58 -11.74 -0.38
C GLY A 7 15.87 -11.80 0.45
N ALA A 8 16.68 -12.84 0.29
CA ALA A 8 17.97 -12.96 0.96
C ALA A 8 18.95 -11.85 0.52
N GLN A 9 19.04 -11.56 -0.78
CA GLN A 9 19.88 -10.46 -1.27
C GLN A 9 19.47 -9.10 -0.70
N VAL A 10 18.16 -8.83 -0.58
CA VAL A 10 17.67 -7.60 0.04
C VAL A 10 18.10 -7.52 1.50
N ILE A 11 18.00 -8.60 2.28
CA ILE A 11 18.43 -8.61 3.69
C ILE A 11 19.93 -8.31 3.81
N THR A 12 20.75 -8.89 2.92
CA THR A 12 22.20 -8.69 2.93
C THR A 12 22.58 -7.26 2.54
N TYR A 13 22.02 -6.72 1.46
CA TYR A 13 22.54 -5.49 0.85
C TYR A 13 21.76 -4.22 1.22
N ARG A 14 20.50 -4.31 1.68
CA ARG A 14 19.68 -3.14 2.03
C ARG A 14 20.32 -2.26 3.11
N ASN A 15 21.03 -2.88 4.06
CA ASN A 15 21.69 -2.14 5.13
C ASN A 15 22.74 -1.15 4.61
N PHE A 16 23.41 -1.44 3.49
CA PHE A 16 24.38 -0.52 2.89
C PHE A 16 23.69 0.69 2.27
N VAL A 17 22.57 0.48 1.57
CA VAL A 17 21.76 1.57 1.01
C VAL A 17 21.25 2.49 2.14
N LEU A 18 20.76 1.91 3.24
CA LEU A 18 20.27 2.67 4.39
C LEU A 18 21.39 3.45 5.10
N LYS A 19 22.56 2.84 5.28
CA LYS A 19 23.72 3.52 5.88
C LYS A 19 24.17 4.73 5.06
N ILE A 20 24.18 4.62 3.73
CA ILE A 20 24.54 5.76 2.86
C ILE A 20 23.47 6.85 2.96
N LEU A 21 22.18 6.50 2.98
CA LEU A 21 21.10 7.47 3.18
C LEU A 21 21.21 8.19 4.54
N GLU A 22 21.49 7.45 5.60
CA GLU A 22 21.68 8.00 6.95
C GLU A 22 22.90 8.93 7.01
N HIS A 23 24.00 8.53 6.36
CA HIS A 23 25.21 9.34 6.27
C HIS A 23 24.97 10.62 5.46
N SER A 24 24.31 10.52 4.31
CA SER A 24 23.98 11.66 3.45
C SER A 24 23.13 12.69 4.20
N HIS A 25 22.09 12.23 4.91
CA HIS A 25 21.27 13.12 5.74
C HIS A 25 22.06 13.73 6.90
N ALA A 26 22.97 12.98 7.53
CA ALA A 26 23.84 13.50 8.59
C ALA A 26 24.82 14.57 8.06
N VAL A 27 25.36 14.38 6.85
CA VAL A 27 26.24 15.34 6.18
C VAL A 27 25.47 16.60 5.76
N GLU A 28 24.25 16.47 5.23
CA GLU A 28 23.38 17.63 4.98
C GLU A 28 23.08 18.44 6.25
N THR A 29 23.05 17.76 7.41
CA THR A 29 22.79 18.39 8.71
C THR A 29 24.06 18.90 9.40
N SER A 30 25.25 18.47 8.98
CA SER A 30 26.52 18.82 9.63
C SER A 30 27.57 19.30 8.61
N ASN A 31 27.95 20.57 8.71
CA ASN A 31 28.99 21.22 7.89
C ASN A 31 30.42 20.71 8.19
N THR A 32 30.65 19.40 8.29
CA THR A 32 31.94 18.85 8.76
C THR A 32 32.63 18.08 7.64
N ALA A 33 33.55 18.76 6.95
CA ALA A 33 34.24 18.31 5.74
C ALA A 33 35.48 17.40 5.97
N GLU A 34 35.58 16.67 7.09
CA GLU A 34 36.83 16.00 7.46
C GLU A 34 36.68 14.50 7.76
N ARG A 35 36.58 13.64 6.73
CA ARG A 35 36.92 12.19 6.82
C ARG A 35 37.41 11.67 5.46
N GLY A 36 38.70 11.85 5.17
CA GLY A 36 39.20 11.88 3.78
C GLY A 36 39.91 10.65 3.18
N LEU A 37 40.11 9.51 3.86
CA LEU A 37 40.90 8.43 3.22
C LEU A 37 40.48 6.99 3.55
N ASP A 38 40.18 6.65 4.81
CA ASP A 38 39.58 5.34 5.15
C ASP A 38 38.11 5.25 4.72
N ASP A 39 37.42 6.39 4.70
CA ASP A 39 36.05 6.54 4.20
C ASP A 39 35.97 6.36 2.67
N PHE A 40 37.08 6.54 1.94
CA PHE A 40 37.10 6.41 0.49
C PHE A 40 37.21 4.96 0.01
N ARG A 41 38.09 4.14 0.63
CA ARG A 41 38.16 2.69 0.32
C ARG A 41 36.93 1.94 0.81
N ASN A 42 36.51 2.21 2.05
CA ASN A 42 35.23 1.70 2.56
C ASN A 42 34.05 2.26 1.76
N GLY A 43 34.15 3.51 1.29
CA GLY A 43 33.14 4.17 0.45
C GLY A 43 32.98 3.53 -0.92
N ILE A 44 34.06 3.22 -1.63
CA ILE A 44 33.99 2.52 -2.93
C ILE A 44 33.35 1.14 -2.75
N GLU A 45 33.75 0.37 -1.75
CA GLU A 45 33.18 -0.96 -1.51
C GLU A 45 31.71 -0.85 -1.06
N ALA A 46 31.38 0.12 -0.21
CA ALA A 46 30.01 0.40 0.21
C ALA A 46 29.12 0.83 -0.96
N LEU A 47 29.63 1.60 -1.92
CA LEU A 47 28.92 1.99 -3.14
C LEU A 47 28.64 0.77 -4.05
N ILE A 48 29.60 -0.16 -4.15
CA ILE A 48 29.39 -1.43 -4.88
C ILE A 48 28.29 -2.25 -4.21
N TYR A 49 28.32 -2.40 -2.88
CA TYR A 49 27.28 -3.10 -2.13
C TYR A 49 25.92 -2.38 -2.21
N ALA A 50 25.91 -1.06 -2.20
CA ALA A 50 24.69 -0.27 -2.37
C ALA A 50 24.09 -0.43 -3.76
N LYS A 51 24.93 -0.46 -4.82
CA LYS A 51 24.50 -0.76 -6.19
C LYS A 51 23.85 -2.15 -6.27
N ASN A 52 24.50 -3.16 -5.68
CA ASN A 52 23.94 -4.51 -5.58
C ASN A 52 22.64 -4.54 -4.75
N GLY A 53 22.55 -3.70 -3.72
CA GLY A 53 21.34 -3.51 -2.92
C GLY A 53 20.20 -2.93 -3.71
N ILE A 54 20.43 -1.86 -4.49
CA ILE A 54 19.43 -1.27 -5.39
C ILE A 54 18.95 -2.34 -6.39
N GLN A 55 19.88 -3.07 -7.02
CA GLN A 55 19.53 -4.13 -7.96
C GLN A 55 18.72 -5.25 -7.28
N ALA A 56 19.09 -5.66 -6.07
CA ALA A 56 18.36 -6.65 -5.29
C ALA A 56 16.95 -6.17 -4.92
N LEU A 57 16.80 -4.91 -4.50
CA LEU A 57 15.50 -4.30 -4.20
C LEU A 57 14.59 -4.29 -5.43
N VAL A 58 15.11 -3.88 -6.59
CA VAL A 58 14.38 -3.89 -7.87
C VAL A 58 13.96 -5.30 -8.27
N ASN A 59 14.91 -6.25 -8.26
CA ASN A 59 14.64 -7.62 -8.65
C ASN A 59 13.66 -8.32 -7.71
N SER A 60 13.79 -8.06 -6.40
CA SER A 60 12.85 -8.53 -5.38
C SER A 60 11.45 -8.01 -5.68
N THR A 61 11.31 -6.71 -5.87
CA THR A 61 10.02 -6.05 -6.17
C THR A 61 9.38 -6.62 -7.44
N ARG A 62 10.16 -6.76 -8.53
CA ARG A 62 9.70 -7.38 -9.79
C ARG A 62 9.31 -8.84 -9.62
N ALA A 63 10.06 -9.61 -8.84
CA ALA A 63 9.77 -11.02 -8.60
C ALA A 63 8.47 -11.21 -7.80
N PHE A 64 8.14 -10.27 -6.91
CA PHE A 64 6.89 -10.29 -6.14
C PHE A 64 5.68 -9.86 -6.98
N HIS A 65 5.83 -9.02 -8.00
CA HIS A 65 4.72 -8.70 -8.91
C HIS A 65 4.19 -9.94 -9.69
N GLY A 66 4.98 -11.01 -9.81
CA GLY A 66 4.58 -12.27 -10.44
C GLY A 66 4.12 -13.36 -9.46
N LEU A 67 4.11 -13.09 -8.15
CA LEU A 67 3.80 -14.06 -7.11
C LEU A 67 2.71 -13.47 -6.22
N GLY A 68 1.48 -13.95 -6.38
CA GLY A 68 0.35 -13.54 -5.55
C GLY A 68 0.67 -13.53 -4.05
N GLU A 69 0.14 -12.53 -3.36
CA GLU A 69 0.07 -12.37 -1.90
C GLU A 69 1.38 -12.16 -1.11
N GLY A 70 2.49 -11.74 -1.71
CA GLY A 70 3.66 -11.23 -0.97
C GLY A 70 3.49 -9.77 -0.52
N ARG A 71 2.92 -9.52 0.67
CA ARG A 71 2.30 -8.23 1.02
C ARG A 71 3.17 -7.12 1.65
N LEU A 72 4.16 -7.44 2.50
CA LEU A 72 4.84 -6.41 3.30
C LEU A 72 6.22 -5.98 2.78
N LEU A 73 7.01 -6.92 2.25
CA LEU A 73 8.41 -6.67 1.89
C LEU A 73 8.55 -5.77 0.65
N THR A 74 7.62 -5.90 -0.30
CA THR A 74 7.61 -5.13 -1.56
C THR A 74 7.48 -3.63 -1.33
N MET A 75 6.63 -3.23 -0.37
CA MET A 75 6.39 -1.82 -0.06
C MET A 75 7.61 -1.15 0.58
N GLY A 76 8.24 -1.82 1.54
CA GLY A 76 9.48 -1.34 2.15
C GLY A 76 10.60 -1.16 1.13
N ASN A 77 10.68 -2.05 0.13
CA ASN A 77 11.66 -1.94 -0.94
C ASN A 77 11.42 -0.72 -1.83
N VAL A 78 10.16 -0.50 -2.26
CA VAL A 78 9.82 0.66 -3.10
C VAL A 78 10.00 1.98 -2.34
N LEU A 79 9.74 2.03 -1.03
CA LEU A 79 10.03 3.20 -0.22
C LEU A 79 11.54 3.48 -0.14
N THR A 80 12.36 2.45 0.11
CA THR A 80 13.82 2.59 0.11
C THR A 80 14.35 3.02 -1.25
N LEU A 81 13.80 2.50 -2.36
CA LEU A 81 14.17 2.91 -3.71
C LEU A 81 13.81 4.38 -3.98
N GLN A 82 12.67 4.87 -3.49
CA GLN A 82 12.30 6.28 -3.61
C GLN A 82 13.25 7.19 -2.83
N ALA A 83 13.63 6.81 -1.61
CA ALA A 83 14.60 7.55 -0.83
C ALA A 83 15.97 7.59 -1.54
N ALA A 84 16.45 6.44 -1.99
CA ALA A 84 17.71 6.33 -2.75
C ALA A 84 17.68 7.10 -4.08
N TRP A 85 16.52 7.20 -4.73
CA TRP A 85 16.35 7.99 -5.94
C TRP A 85 16.45 9.50 -5.68
N ASN A 86 16.07 9.97 -4.49
CA ASN A 86 16.14 11.37 -4.11
C ASN A 86 17.52 11.79 -3.57
N ASP A 87 18.41 10.83 -3.31
CA ASP A 87 19.72 11.06 -2.72
C ASP A 87 20.79 11.29 -3.81
N ASN A 88 21.61 12.32 -3.64
CA ASN A 88 22.60 12.72 -4.64
C ASN A 88 23.75 11.71 -4.79
N ILE A 89 24.06 10.92 -3.75
CA ILE A 89 25.14 9.93 -3.75
C ILE A 89 24.67 8.63 -4.42
N LEU A 90 23.43 8.23 -4.14
CA LEU A 90 22.86 6.99 -4.66
C LEU A 90 22.25 7.14 -6.06
N ARG A 91 21.79 8.34 -6.44
CA ARG A 91 21.14 8.58 -7.74
C ARG A 91 21.99 8.12 -8.94
N PRO A 92 23.32 8.36 -9.02
CA PRO A 92 24.14 7.84 -10.11
C PRO A 92 24.19 6.31 -10.19
N LEU A 93 24.00 5.60 -9.06
CA LEU A 93 24.04 4.13 -9.02
C LEU A 93 22.83 3.48 -9.71
N PHE A 94 21.76 4.23 -9.95
CA PHE A 94 20.60 3.75 -10.70
C PHE A 94 20.86 3.62 -12.20
N ASP A 95 21.92 4.24 -12.72
CA ASP A 95 22.25 4.19 -14.14
C ASP A 95 22.50 2.74 -14.60
N GLY A 96 21.86 2.37 -15.70
CA GLY A 96 21.84 1.01 -16.22
C GLY A 96 21.03 -0.03 -15.41
N ILE A 97 20.45 0.33 -14.26
CA ILE A 97 19.61 -0.58 -13.44
C ILE A 97 18.13 -0.24 -13.60
N LEU A 98 17.78 1.02 -13.38
CA LEU A 98 16.40 1.47 -13.31
C LEU A 98 16.30 2.96 -13.63
N ASP A 99 15.47 3.29 -14.60
CA ASP A 99 15.17 4.66 -14.98
C ASP A 99 13.96 5.21 -14.21
N LYS A 100 13.67 6.51 -14.40
CA LYS A 100 12.55 7.18 -13.73
C LYS A 100 11.21 6.49 -14.04
N GLN A 101 11.02 6.08 -15.30
CA GLN A 101 9.80 5.42 -15.75
C GLN A 101 9.66 4.04 -15.11
N GLY A 102 10.72 3.25 -15.08
CA GLY A 102 10.74 1.96 -14.41
C GLY A 102 10.45 2.06 -12.91
N LEU A 103 10.98 3.08 -12.23
CA LEU A 103 10.68 3.31 -10.81
C LEU A 103 9.21 3.73 -10.59
N SER A 104 8.69 4.61 -11.45
CA SER A 104 7.27 5.00 -11.41
C SER A 104 6.35 3.81 -11.69
N GLU A 105 6.71 2.92 -12.61
CA GLU A 105 5.95 1.70 -12.88
C GLU A 105 5.96 0.73 -11.68
N LEU A 106 7.11 0.53 -11.04
CA LEU A 106 7.20 -0.29 -9.82
C LEU A 106 6.33 0.29 -8.69
N LEU A 107 6.36 1.61 -8.53
CA LEU A 107 5.52 2.32 -7.56
C LEU A 107 4.03 2.15 -7.88
N ASN A 108 3.62 2.39 -9.13
CA ASN A 108 2.22 2.26 -9.54
C ASN A 108 1.70 0.84 -9.37
N ARG A 109 2.46 -0.19 -9.77
CA ARG A 109 2.08 -1.59 -9.57
C ARG A 109 1.94 -1.93 -8.08
N THR A 110 2.86 -1.45 -7.25
CA THR A 110 2.79 -1.63 -5.80
C THR A 110 1.56 -0.93 -5.21
N LEU A 111 1.27 0.30 -5.63
CA LEU A 111 0.07 1.02 -5.22
C LEU A 111 -1.20 0.30 -5.67
N SER A 112 -1.31 -0.15 -6.92
CA SER A 112 -2.47 -0.92 -7.40
C SER A 112 -2.70 -2.17 -6.56
N PHE A 113 -1.63 -2.90 -6.23
CA PHE A 113 -1.72 -4.04 -5.33
C PHE A 113 -2.23 -3.64 -3.94
N LEU A 114 -1.66 -2.61 -3.33
CA LEU A 114 -2.12 -2.07 -2.05
C LEU A 114 -3.58 -1.61 -2.12
N GLY A 115 -4.03 -1.05 -3.23
CA GLY A 115 -5.43 -0.69 -3.46
C GLY A 115 -6.40 -1.88 -3.48
N ILE A 116 -5.91 -3.09 -3.77
CA ILE A 116 -6.70 -4.33 -3.69
C ILE A 116 -6.71 -4.86 -2.26
N VAL A 117 -5.57 -4.83 -1.57
CA VAL A 117 -5.41 -5.53 -0.29
C VAL A 117 -5.61 -4.66 0.95
N ALA A 118 -5.47 -3.33 0.83
CA ALA A 118 -5.57 -2.40 1.94
C ALA A 118 -7.02 -1.98 2.18
N THR A 119 -7.55 -2.29 3.35
CA THR A 119 -8.81 -1.70 3.83
C THR A 119 -8.56 -0.31 4.42
N ARG A 120 -9.52 0.62 4.30
CA ARG A 120 -9.36 2.04 4.69
C ARG A 120 -8.93 2.27 6.14
N SER A 121 -9.20 1.32 7.04
CA SER A 121 -8.85 1.39 8.47
C SER A 121 -7.59 0.59 8.82
N SER A 122 -6.91 -0.01 7.84
CA SER A 122 -5.71 -0.84 8.11
C SER A 122 -4.42 -0.02 8.18
N ALA A 123 -3.42 -0.55 8.89
CA ALA A 123 -2.05 -0.04 8.87
C ALA A 123 -1.51 0.08 7.43
N LEU A 124 -1.89 -0.86 6.57
CA LEU A 124 -1.51 -0.87 5.15
C LEU A 124 -2.04 0.34 4.36
N TYR A 125 -3.18 0.90 4.76
CA TYR A 125 -3.69 2.14 4.16
C TYR A 125 -2.88 3.37 4.60
N THR A 126 -2.37 3.37 5.84
CA THR A 126 -1.42 4.38 6.31
C THR A 126 -0.12 4.30 5.54
N ASP A 127 0.41 3.09 5.36
CA ASP A 127 1.64 2.89 4.60
C ASP A 127 1.49 3.27 3.12
N MET A 128 0.33 2.98 2.52
CA MET A 128 0.01 3.44 1.16
C MET A 128 -0.01 4.97 1.06
N LYS A 129 -0.52 5.68 2.08
CA LYS A 129 -0.47 7.15 2.13
C LYS A 129 0.97 7.67 2.21
N ILE A 130 1.83 7.04 3.02
CA ILE A 130 3.25 7.38 3.10
C ILE A 130 3.91 7.18 1.72
N LEU A 131 3.64 6.06 1.06
CA LEU A 131 4.22 5.74 -0.25
C LEU A 131 3.78 6.73 -1.34
N VAL A 132 2.50 7.13 -1.35
CA VAL A 132 1.99 8.18 -2.24
C VAL A 132 2.68 9.51 -1.97
N ASN A 133 2.82 9.89 -0.70
CA ASN A 133 3.45 11.16 -0.35
C ASN A 133 4.92 11.19 -0.77
N ALA A 134 5.68 10.12 -0.51
CA ALA A 134 7.05 9.98 -0.99
C ALA A 134 7.14 10.07 -2.52
N GLY A 135 6.19 9.46 -3.25
CA GLY A 135 6.14 9.50 -4.70
C GLY A 135 5.94 10.91 -5.26
N LYS A 136 5.16 11.74 -4.55
CA LYS A 136 5.01 13.16 -4.89
C LYS A 136 6.29 13.95 -4.66
N HIS A 137 6.93 13.77 -3.51
CA HIS A 137 8.17 14.48 -3.17
C HIS A 137 9.29 14.16 -4.16
N THR A 138 9.37 12.92 -4.63
CA THR A 138 10.37 12.47 -5.61
C THR A 138 10.01 12.77 -7.07
N GLY A 139 8.84 13.35 -7.33
CA GLY A 139 8.34 13.65 -8.68
C GLY A 139 8.06 12.41 -9.53
N LEU A 140 7.78 11.27 -8.89
CA LEU A 140 7.37 10.01 -9.53
C LEU A 140 5.84 9.91 -9.71
N LEU A 141 5.08 10.68 -8.92
CA LEU A 141 3.63 10.84 -9.01
C LEU A 141 3.27 12.31 -9.19
N GLU A 142 2.10 12.56 -9.77
CA GLU A 142 1.51 13.89 -9.88
C GLU A 142 1.18 14.47 -8.49
N LYS A 143 1.31 15.79 -8.34
CA LYS A 143 1.17 16.47 -7.04
C LYS A 143 -0.23 16.32 -6.44
N ASP A 144 -1.24 16.23 -7.29
CA ASP A 144 -2.65 16.06 -6.95
C ASP A 144 -3.07 14.58 -6.77
N PHE A 145 -2.20 13.62 -7.08
CA PHE A 145 -2.49 12.19 -6.92
C PHE A 145 -2.89 11.83 -5.48
N GLN A 146 -3.97 11.11 -5.26
CA GLN A 146 -4.42 10.75 -3.91
C GLN A 146 -4.47 9.24 -3.69
N ALA A 147 -4.09 8.80 -2.50
CA ALA A 147 -4.21 7.39 -2.08
C ALA A 147 -5.64 6.84 -2.25
N ARG A 148 -6.67 7.70 -2.11
CA ARG A 148 -8.08 7.31 -2.34
C ARG A 148 -8.36 6.93 -3.80
N GLN A 149 -7.66 7.53 -4.77
CA GLN A 149 -7.82 7.20 -6.19
C GLN A 149 -7.40 5.75 -6.44
N VAL A 150 -6.32 5.29 -5.79
CA VAL A 150 -5.81 3.91 -5.89
C VAL A 150 -6.86 2.86 -5.51
N ILE A 151 -7.62 3.09 -4.43
CA ILE A 151 -8.70 2.19 -3.99
C ILE A 151 -9.87 2.21 -4.97
N THR A 152 -10.25 3.40 -5.47
CA THR A 152 -11.36 3.54 -6.42
C THR A 152 -11.06 2.84 -7.76
N PHE A 153 -9.84 2.96 -8.29
CA PHE A 153 -9.41 2.25 -9.50
C PHE A 153 -9.39 0.72 -9.31
N SER A 154 -8.97 0.25 -8.15
CA SER A 154 -9.01 -1.18 -7.78
C SER A 154 -10.45 -1.71 -7.72
N ALA A 155 -11.36 -0.99 -7.05
CA ALA A 155 -12.77 -1.35 -6.98
C ALA A 155 -13.42 -1.39 -8.37
N GLY A 156 -13.14 -0.39 -9.24
CA GLY A 156 -13.63 -0.38 -10.62
C GLY A 156 -13.10 -1.54 -11.47
N SER A 157 -11.82 -1.90 -11.31
CA SER A 157 -11.22 -3.06 -11.99
C SER A 157 -11.81 -4.39 -11.50
N LEU A 158 -12.09 -4.52 -10.20
CA LEU A 158 -12.76 -5.70 -9.65
C LEU A 158 -14.20 -5.81 -10.16
N VAL A 159 -14.94 -4.70 -10.19
CA VAL A 159 -16.30 -4.66 -10.77
C VAL A 159 -16.25 -5.03 -12.26
N SER A 160 -15.31 -4.48 -13.03
CA SER A 160 -15.14 -4.81 -14.45
C SER A 160 -14.72 -6.27 -14.67
N ALA A 161 -13.86 -6.83 -13.82
CA ALA A 161 -13.43 -8.23 -13.89
C ALA A 161 -14.55 -9.20 -13.48
N VAL A 162 -15.40 -8.81 -12.51
CA VAL A 162 -16.61 -9.56 -12.14
C VAL A 162 -17.63 -9.51 -13.29
N ILE A 163 -17.83 -8.35 -13.91
CA ILE A 163 -18.72 -8.20 -15.08
C ILE A 163 -18.19 -8.97 -16.30
N SER A 164 -16.87 -9.01 -16.51
CA SER A 164 -16.26 -9.76 -17.61
C SER A 164 -16.32 -11.29 -17.44
N LYS A 165 -16.44 -11.80 -16.21
CA LYS A 165 -16.57 -13.24 -15.93
C LYS A 165 -18.01 -13.72 -15.75
N ALA A 166 -18.93 -12.81 -15.43
CA ALA A 166 -20.34 -13.15 -15.29
C ALA A 166 -21.00 -13.13 -16.67
N ASN A 167 -21.13 -14.33 -17.25
CA ASN A 167 -21.96 -14.58 -18.44
C ASN A 167 -23.33 -13.91 -18.25
N LEU A 168 -23.77 -13.12 -19.24
CA LEU A 168 -24.84 -12.12 -19.19
C LEU A 168 -26.20 -12.64 -18.64
N THR A 169 -26.40 -13.97 -18.63
CA THR A 169 -27.56 -14.65 -18.05
C THR A 169 -27.51 -14.69 -16.51
N HIS A 170 -26.34 -14.85 -15.89
CA HIS A 170 -26.20 -14.91 -14.43
C HIS A 170 -26.39 -13.54 -13.76
N LEU A 171 -26.01 -12.46 -14.45
CA LEU A 171 -26.21 -11.08 -13.99
C LEU A 171 -27.69 -10.71 -13.90
N ARG A 172 -28.52 -11.18 -14.83
CA ARG A 172 -29.99 -11.00 -14.78
C ARG A 172 -30.61 -11.73 -13.61
N THR A 173 -30.18 -12.97 -13.35
CA THR A 173 -30.67 -13.75 -12.21
C THR A 173 -30.24 -13.13 -10.88
N LEU A 174 -29.00 -12.65 -10.78
CA LEU A 174 -28.51 -11.98 -9.56
C LEU A 174 -29.20 -10.64 -9.31
N LEU A 175 -29.47 -9.84 -10.36
CA LEU A 175 -30.27 -8.62 -10.24
C LEU A 175 -31.69 -8.93 -9.76
N LEU A 176 -32.33 -9.96 -10.30
CA LEU A 176 -33.66 -10.39 -9.85
C LEU A 176 -33.65 -10.88 -8.40
N ILE A 177 -32.65 -11.67 -7.99
CA ILE A 177 -32.48 -12.12 -6.61
C ILE A 177 -32.27 -10.92 -5.68
N TYR A 178 -31.45 -9.95 -6.07
CA TYR A 178 -31.20 -8.76 -5.27
C TYR A 178 -32.47 -7.89 -5.12
N SER A 179 -33.23 -7.70 -6.20
CA SER A 179 -34.52 -7.01 -6.16
C SER A 179 -35.55 -7.72 -5.27
N LEU A 180 -35.60 -9.06 -5.31
CA LEU A 180 -36.45 -9.87 -4.43
C LEU A 180 -36.02 -9.77 -2.95
N LEU A 181 -34.72 -9.75 -2.67
CA LEU A 181 -34.19 -9.66 -1.32
C LEU A 181 -34.42 -8.27 -0.71
N VAL A 182 -34.29 -7.21 -1.51
CA VAL A 182 -34.63 -5.84 -1.11
C VAL A 182 -36.13 -5.71 -0.84
N TRP A 183 -36.98 -6.29 -1.69
CA TRP A 183 -38.43 -6.32 -1.47
C TRP A 183 -38.80 -7.10 -0.19
N LEU A 184 -38.20 -8.27 0.03
CA LEU A 184 -38.41 -9.07 1.23
C LEU A 184 -37.99 -8.32 2.50
N LEU A 185 -36.87 -7.60 2.46
CA LEU A 185 -36.42 -6.75 3.58
C LEU A 185 -37.36 -5.56 3.84
N GLN A 186 -37.99 -5.01 2.81
CA GLN A 186 -39.01 -3.96 2.97
C GLN A 186 -40.31 -4.51 3.56
N VAL A 187 -40.72 -5.73 3.17
CA VAL A 187 -41.88 -6.43 3.72
C VAL A 187 -41.66 -6.79 5.19
N LEU A 188 -40.50 -7.39 5.52
CA LEU A 188 -40.13 -7.73 6.90
C LEU A 188 -39.95 -6.50 7.80
N ARG A 189 -39.64 -5.33 7.23
CA ARG A 189 -39.58 -4.07 7.99
C ARG A 189 -40.97 -3.53 8.37
N LYS A 190 -42.04 -3.94 7.68
CA LYS A 190 -43.42 -3.48 8.00
C LYS A 190 -44.08 -4.25 9.14
N GLU A 191 -43.60 -5.44 9.50
CA GLU A 191 -44.11 -6.19 10.65
C GLU A 191 -43.20 -6.07 11.87
N LYS A 192 -43.32 -4.97 12.62
CA LYS A 192 -42.96 -4.97 14.04
C LYS A 192 -44.24 -4.97 14.86
N PRO A 193 -44.53 -6.01 15.66
CA PRO A 193 -45.65 -5.97 16.60
C PRO A 193 -45.38 -4.92 17.69
N LYS A 194 -46.38 -4.07 17.94
CA LYS A 194 -46.39 -3.13 19.07
C LYS A 194 -46.43 -3.92 20.37
N LEU A 195 -45.29 -4.03 21.06
CA LEU A 195 -45.25 -4.47 22.45
C LEU A 195 -45.96 -3.40 23.30
N LYS A 196 -47.17 -3.75 23.77
CA LYS A 196 -47.91 -2.97 24.78
C LYS A 196 -47.10 -3.02 26.07
N HIS A 197 -46.69 -1.87 26.57
CA HIS A 197 -46.25 -1.69 27.95
C HIS A 197 -47.45 -1.94 28.86
N GLU A 198 -47.38 -3.01 29.67
CA GLU A 198 -48.30 -3.25 30.76
C GLU A 198 -47.99 -2.25 31.88
N ASN A 199 -49.01 -1.47 32.20
CA ASN A 199 -48.98 -0.32 33.08
C ASN A 199 -49.31 -0.82 34.49
N SER A 200 -48.30 -0.95 35.36
CA SER A 200 -48.51 -1.26 36.77
C SER A 200 -49.07 -0.01 37.46
N ASN A 201 -50.37 -0.04 37.73
CA ASN A 201 -51.12 1.02 38.39
C ASN A 201 -51.15 0.75 39.91
N PRO A 202 -50.59 1.61 40.78
CA PRO A 202 -50.91 1.57 42.20
C PRO A 202 -51.97 2.64 42.47
N ASN A 203 -53.21 2.21 42.75
CA ASN A 203 -54.17 2.89 43.64
C ASN A 203 -55.57 2.30 43.41
N LEU A 204 -56.09 1.61 44.43
CA LEU A 204 -57.51 1.65 44.82
C LEU A 204 -57.72 0.79 46.06
N LEU A 205 -57.87 1.44 47.22
CA LEU A 205 -58.86 1.17 48.28
C LEU A 205 -58.57 2.21 49.38
N GLY A 206 -59.48 3.08 49.82
CA GLY A 206 -60.88 3.30 49.53
C GLY A 206 -61.29 4.64 50.14
N ALA A 207 -62.42 5.17 49.68
CA ALA A 207 -63.07 6.35 50.25
C ALA A 207 -64.35 5.92 51.00
N SER A 208 -64.58 6.61 52.13
CA SER A 208 -65.86 6.80 52.85
C SER A 208 -66.41 5.56 53.58
N THR A 209 -66.63 5.61 54.89
CA THR A 209 -67.56 6.49 55.61
C THR A 209 -67.22 6.52 57.10
#